data_AF-A0A522JC23-F1
#
_entry.id   AF-A0A522JC23-F1
#
_cell.length_a   1.000
_cell.length_b   1.000
_cell.length_c   1.000
_cell.angle_alpha   90.00
_cell.angle_beta   90.00
_cell.angle_gamma   90.00
#
_symmetry.space_group_name_H-M   'P 1'
#
loop_
_entity.id
_entity.type
_entity.pdbx_description
1 polymer ?
#
loop_
_entity_poly.entity_id
_entity_poly.type
_entity_poly.pdbx_seq_one_letter_code
_entity_poly.pdbx_strand_id
1 'polypeptide(L)'
;MIAWLAARAARSCLPFTDTRADRRWVRASPRALAERLPAAGPLLTLATPVPTAAATAGGFLVARTELAALPAMHWLIVGSRVDADGPHEWIECRDRDGRLGLQCHLLPDTDYLGWEALTCLVENTAACEAPPMCDPPPSFLGVLDFRWHRQAGLNLVDAVDVTGVSPWGSEAVRAAARATGLPIGSVGGGGSF
;
A
#
# COMPACT_ATOMS: atom_id res chain seq x y z
N MET A 1 -12.74 10.50 -23.23
CA MET A 1 -13.39 10.54 -21.89
C MET A 1 -12.76 9.55 -20.89
N ILE A 2 -11.53 9.04 -21.10
CA ILE A 2 -10.91 7.99 -20.27
C ILE A 2 -9.41 8.25 -20.01
N ALA A 3 -8.76 9.11 -20.81
CA ALA A 3 -7.39 9.62 -20.57
C ALA A 3 -7.23 10.47 -19.29
N TRP A 4 -8.28 10.60 -18.48
CA TRP A 4 -8.29 11.42 -17.27
C TRP A 4 -8.02 10.57 -16.01
N LEU A 5 -8.46 9.30 -15.95
CA LEU A 5 -8.01 8.28 -14.98
C LEU A 5 -6.48 8.11 -14.99
N ALA A 6 -5.91 8.28 -16.17
CA ALA A 6 -4.50 8.24 -16.53
C ALA A 6 -3.58 9.29 -15.89
N ALA A 7 -4.08 10.50 -15.64
CA ALA A 7 -3.35 11.59 -15.00
C ALA A 7 -3.75 11.74 -13.51
N ARG A 8 -4.55 10.78 -13.02
CA ARG A 8 -5.37 10.82 -11.79
C ARG A 8 -4.75 10.10 -10.60
N ALA A 9 -4.46 8.80 -10.72
CA ALA A 9 -3.72 8.04 -9.70
C ALA A 9 -2.31 8.64 -9.51
N ALA A 10 -1.85 9.30 -10.56
CA ALA A 10 -0.62 10.03 -10.64
C ALA A 10 -0.38 11.04 -9.52
N ARG A 11 -1.41 11.86 -9.24
CA ARG A 11 -1.34 12.93 -8.24
C ARG A 11 -1.50 12.40 -6.82
N SER A 12 -2.05 11.20 -6.68
CA SER A 12 -2.20 10.47 -5.41
C SER A 12 -0.94 9.69 -5.03
N CYS A 13 -0.05 9.42 -6.00
CA CYS A 13 1.25 8.81 -5.80
C CYS A 13 2.37 9.83 -5.52
N LEU A 14 2.09 11.14 -5.63
CA LEU A 14 3.05 12.20 -5.33
C LEU A 14 3.05 12.51 -3.82
N PRO A 15 4.21 12.84 -3.23
CA PRO A 15 4.27 13.18 -1.83
C PRO A 15 3.52 14.50 -1.55
N PHE A 16 2.48 14.37 -0.72
CA PHE A 16 2.35 15.14 0.51
C PHE A 16 2.26 16.68 0.42
N THR A 17 1.27 17.23 -0.29
CA THR A 17 0.89 18.66 -0.13
C THR A 17 -0.59 18.98 -0.42
N ASP A 18 -1.45 17.99 -0.64
CA ASP A 18 -2.85 18.26 -0.98
C ASP A 18 -3.72 18.42 0.29
N THR A 19 -4.12 19.66 0.59
CA THR A 19 -4.98 20.01 1.73
C THR A 19 -6.43 19.53 1.59
N ARG A 20 -6.79 18.90 0.46
CA ARG A 20 -8.15 18.38 0.20
C ARG A 20 -8.32 16.90 0.56
N ALA A 21 -7.26 16.22 1.00
CA ALA A 21 -7.34 14.85 1.48
C ALA A 21 -7.76 14.82 2.95
N ASP A 22 -8.76 14.00 3.28
CA ASP A 22 -9.01 13.60 4.66
C ASP A 22 -8.04 12.49 5.04
N ARG A 23 -7.38 12.63 6.19
CA ARG A 23 -6.30 11.74 6.60
C ARG A 23 -6.34 11.52 8.09
N ARG A 24 -6.38 10.25 8.45
CA ARG A 24 -6.40 9.80 9.84
C ARG A 24 -5.14 9.01 10.14
N TRP A 25 -4.34 9.51 11.08
CA TRP A 25 -3.17 8.82 11.62
C TRP A 25 -3.58 7.91 12.75
N VAL A 26 -3.12 6.66 12.69
CA VAL A 26 -3.35 5.72 13.77
C VAL A 26 -2.20 4.80 14.08
N ARG A 27 -2.26 4.28 15.31
CA ARG A 27 -1.47 3.14 15.77
C ARG A 27 -2.09 1.85 15.27
N ALA A 28 -1.38 1.12 14.42
CA ALA A 28 -1.76 -0.23 14.02
C ALA A 28 -0.65 -1.22 14.37
N SER A 29 -1.04 -2.42 14.78
CA SER A 29 -0.10 -3.53 14.90
C SER A 29 0.30 -3.99 13.49
N PRO A 30 1.60 -4.07 13.17
CA PRO A 30 2.10 -4.67 11.93
C PRO A 30 1.42 -6.00 11.59
N ARG A 31 1.30 -6.88 12.59
CA ARG A 31 0.68 -8.19 12.46
C ARG A 31 -0.82 -8.10 12.16
N ALA A 32 -1.53 -7.22 12.85
CA ALA A 32 -2.98 -7.07 12.67
C ALA A 32 -3.35 -6.55 11.28
N LEU A 33 -2.51 -5.68 10.70
CA LEU A 33 -2.63 -5.23 9.32
C LEU A 33 -2.31 -6.38 8.35
N ALA A 34 -1.17 -7.03 8.55
CA ALA A 34 -0.71 -8.14 7.72
C ALA A 34 -1.70 -9.31 7.63
N GLU A 35 -2.37 -9.65 8.73
CA GLU A 35 -3.42 -10.67 8.79
C GLU A 35 -4.67 -10.30 7.97
N ARG A 36 -4.96 -9.00 7.80
CA ARG A 36 -6.17 -8.51 7.12
C ARG A 36 -5.96 -8.14 5.66
N LEU A 37 -4.73 -7.78 5.27
CA LEU A 37 -4.41 -7.38 3.90
C LEU A 37 -4.96 -8.35 2.82
N PRO A 38 -4.89 -9.69 3.01
CA PRO A 38 -5.44 -10.63 2.03
C PRO A 38 -6.94 -10.48 1.76
N ALA A 39 -7.71 -9.99 2.73
CA ALA A 39 -9.16 -9.88 2.58
C ALA A 39 -9.59 -8.82 1.55
N ALA A 40 -8.75 -7.81 1.31
CA ALA A 40 -9.03 -6.77 0.31
C ALA A 40 -8.79 -7.24 -1.14
N GLY A 41 -8.09 -8.37 -1.34
CA GLY A 41 -7.70 -8.81 -2.67
C GLY A 41 -6.71 -7.84 -3.35
N PRO A 42 -6.80 -7.64 -4.67
CA PRO A 42 -5.81 -6.86 -5.42
C PRO A 42 -5.78 -5.38 -5.02
N LEU A 43 -4.58 -4.88 -4.69
CA LEU A 43 -4.34 -3.47 -4.35
C LEU A 43 -3.22 -2.89 -5.22
N LEU A 44 -3.39 -1.64 -5.65
CA LEU A 44 -2.30 -0.89 -6.26
C LEU A 44 -1.31 -0.51 -5.17
N THR A 45 -0.10 -1.05 -5.25
CA THR A 45 0.92 -0.94 -4.23
C THR A 45 2.10 -0.12 -4.73
N LEU A 46 2.53 0.83 -3.90
CA LEU A 46 3.79 1.53 -4.04
C LEU A 46 4.66 1.21 -2.84
N ALA A 47 5.91 0.85 -3.09
CA ALA A 47 6.87 0.62 -2.01
C ALA A 47 8.06 1.55 -2.13
N THR A 48 8.52 2.01 -0.98
CA THR A 48 9.73 2.84 -0.83
C THR A 48 10.81 1.97 -0.21
N PRO A 49 12.09 2.11 -0.62
CA PRO A 49 13.16 1.34 -0.03
C PRO A 49 13.24 1.57 1.48
N VAL A 50 13.22 0.48 2.25
CA VAL A 50 13.49 0.49 3.69
C VAL A 50 14.70 -0.39 4.01
N PRO A 51 15.43 -0.13 5.11
CA PRO A 51 16.56 -0.96 5.50
C PRO A 51 16.15 -2.44 5.67
N THR A 52 16.95 -3.39 5.18
CA THR A 52 16.62 -4.83 5.21
C THR A 52 16.37 -5.38 6.61
N ALA A 53 16.97 -4.80 7.65
CA ALA A 53 16.71 -5.16 9.04
C ALA A 53 15.24 -4.96 9.47
N ALA A 54 14.49 -4.11 8.76
CA ALA A 54 13.06 -3.90 8.96
C ALA A 54 12.21 -5.13 8.57
N ALA A 55 12.70 -5.97 7.64
CA ALA A 55 11.96 -7.08 7.05
C ALA A 55 11.69 -8.26 8.02
N THR A 56 12.30 -8.26 9.21
CA THR A 56 12.19 -9.34 10.21
C THR A 56 11.69 -8.85 11.58
N ALA A 57 11.33 -7.56 11.70
CA ALA A 57 10.77 -6.99 12.91
C ALA A 57 9.32 -7.46 13.16
N GLY A 58 8.71 -7.14 14.31
CA GLY A 58 7.26 -7.32 14.48
C GLY A 58 6.72 -8.77 14.55
N GLY A 59 7.59 -9.78 14.63
CA GLY A 59 7.18 -11.18 14.87
C GLY A 59 6.63 -11.93 13.65
N PHE A 60 6.89 -11.43 12.44
CA PHE A 60 6.60 -12.12 11.18
C PHE A 60 7.69 -11.79 10.14
N LEU A 61 7.75 -12.62 9.10
CA LEU A 61 8.65 -12.46 7.97
C LEU A 61 7.88 -11.94 6.76
N VAL A 62 8.60 -11.29 5.85
CA VAL A 62 8.07 -10.93 4.53
C VAL A 62 8.83 -11.71 3.46
N ALA A 63 8.10 -12.24 2.47
CA ALA A 63 8.69 -12.97 1.34
C ALA A 63 9.19 -12.03 0.23
N ARG A 64 8.77 -10.76 0.24
CA ARG A 64 9.08 -9.76 -0.79
C ARG A 64 9.75 -8.53 -0.20
N THR A 65 10.74 -8.00 -0.92
CA THR A 65 11.46 -6.77 -0.57
C THR A 65 10.56 -5.55 -0.54
N GLU A 66 9.56 -5.49 -1.42
CA GLU A 66 8.57 -4.41 -1.46
C GLU A 66 7.73 -4.33 -0.18
N LEU A 67 7.62 -5.45 0.55
CA LEU A 67 6.84 -5.55 1.77
C LEU A 67 7.69 -5.35 3.04
N ALA A 68 9.00 -5.11 2.90
CA ALA A 68 9.94 -4.98 4.02
C ALA A 68 9.59 -3.88 5.03
N ALA A 69 8.73 -2.93 4.66
CA ALA A 69 8.24 -1.90 5.56
C ALA A 69 7.17 -2.38 6.55
N LEU A 70 6.41 -3.43 6.21
CA LEU A 70 5.31 -3.91 7.05
C LEU A 70 5.75 -4.26 8.48
N PRO A 71 6.85 -5.01 8.70
CA PRO A 71 7.20 -5.44 10.05
C PRO A 71 7.79 -4.31 10.93
N ALA A 72 8.29 -3.23 10.31
CA ALA A 72 8.77 -2.03 10.99
C ALA A 72 7.73 -0.89 11.06
N MET A 73 6.53 -1.12 10.54
CA MET A 73 5.46 -0.14 10.58
C MET A 73 5.10 0.23 12.02
N HIS A 74 4.97 1.53 12.27
CA HIS A 74 4.56 2.11 13.56
C HIS A 74 3.26 2.90 13.46
N TRP A 75 3.02 3.45 12.27
CA TRP A 75 1.86 4.26 11.96
C TRP A 75 1.20 3.75 10.69
N LEU A 76 -0.12 3.74 10.73
CA LEU A 76 -0.96 3.54 9.55
C LEU A 76 -1.74 4.84 9.33
N ILE A 77 -1.70 5.36 8.11
CA ILE A 77 -2.57 6.47 7.70
C ILE A 77 -3.64 5.89 6.80
N VAL A 78 -4.89 6.15 7.12
CA VAL A 78 -6.00 5.96 6.19
C VAL A 78 -6.29 7.32 5.57
N GLY A 79 -6.21 7.39 4.26
CA GLY A 79 -6.45 8.60 3.50
C GLY A 79 -7.63 8.41 2.55
N SER A 80 -8.43 9.45 2.44
CA SER A 80 -9.45 9.54 1.40
C SER A 80 -9.43 10.93 0.75
N ARG A 81 -9.80 10.97 -0.52
CA ARG A 81 -10.00 12.22 -1.26
C ARG A 81 -11.12 12.03 -2.25
N VAL A 82 -12.06 12.98 -2.28
CA VAL A 82 -13.02 13.09 -3.36
C VAL A 82 -12.54 14.19 -4.28
N ASP A 83 -12.20 13.85 -5.51
CA ASP A 83 -11.93 14.82 -6.57
C ASP A 83 -13.04 14.78 -7.62
N ALA A 84 -12.89 15.53 -8.72
CA ALA A 84 -13.87 15.61 -9.81
C ALA A 84 -14.22 14.26 -10.42
N ASP A 85 -13.47 13.25 -10.03
CA ASP A 85 -13.32 12.03 -10.75
C ASP A 85 -13.82 10.82 -9.95
N GLY A 86 -14.00 11.00 -8.64
CA GLY A 86 -14.58 10.04 -7.73
C GLY A 86 -13.84 9.99 -6.39
N PRO A 87 -14.28 9.10 -5.50
CA PRO A 87 -13.56 8.81 -4.27
C PRO A 87 -12.27 8.06 -4.58
N HIS A 88 -11.22 8.44 -3.87
CA HIS A 88 -9.93 7.78 -3.85
C HIS A 88 -9.60 7.46 -2.40
N GLU A 89 -9.25 6.21 -2.14
CA GLU A 89 -8.91 5.73 -0.81
C GLU A 89 -7.58 5.00 -0.83
N TRP A 90 -6.78 5.22 0.19
CA TRP A 90 -5.49 4.59 0.33
C TRP A 90 -5.11 4.39 1.79
N ILE A 91 -4.14 3.52 2.01
CA ILE A 91 -3.45 3.35 3.27
C ILE A 91 -1.95 3.56 3.10
N GLU A 92 -1.31 4.16 4.10
CA GLU A 92 0.14 4.35 4.16
C GLU A 92 0.71 3.68 5.41
N CYS A 93 1.67 2.78 5.22
CA CYS A 93 2.47 2.21 6.30
C CYS A 93 3.71 3.07 6.48
N ARG A 94 3.87 3.62 7.68
CA ARG A 94 5.02 4.46 8.05
C ARG A 94 5.76 3.90 9.25
N ASP A 95 7.08 4.08 9.24
CA ASP A 95 7.93 3.68 10.36
C ASP A 95 7.80 4.63 11.57
N ARG A 96 8.59 4.41 12.62
CA ARG A 96 8.54 5.22 13.83
C ARG A 96 8.91 6.68 13.65
N ASP A 97 9.74 6.97 12.65
CA ASP A 97 10.22 8.31 12.31
C ASP A 97 9.24 9.00 11.34
N GLY A 98 8.15 8.33 10.98
CA GLY A 98 7.13 8.84 10.08
C GLY A 98 7.49 8.67 8.60
N ARG A 99 8.53 7.91 8.25
CA ARG A 99 8.91 7.69 6.84
C ARG A 99 7.96 6.71 6.17
N LEU A 100 7.51 7.04 4.96
CA LEU A 100 6.72 6.14 4.13
C LEU A 100 7.54 4.93 3.70
N GLY A 101 7.00 3.72 3.93
CA GLY A 101 7.58 2.48 3.45
C GLY A 101 6.69 1.74 2.45
N LEU A 102 5.38 1.72 2.69
CA LEU A 102 4.41 1.07 1.80
C LEU A 102 3.15 1.93 1.68
N GLN A 103 2.59 2.04 0.48
CA GLN A 103 1.30 2.66 0.24
C GLN A 103 0.45 1.74 -0.62
N CYS A 104 -0.80 1.52 -0.22
CA CYS A 104 -1.75 0.71 -0.97
C CYS A 104 -2.98 1.56 -1.30
N HIS A 105 -3.43 1.53 -2.55
CA HIS A 105 -4.62 2.24 -3.02
C HIS A 105 -5.71 1.25 -3.42
N LEU A 106 -6.94 1.62 -3.11
CA LEU A 106 -8.14 0.94 -3.58
C LEU A 106 -8.20 0.98 -5.12
N LEU A 107 -8.39 -0.18 -5.73
CA LEU A 107 -8.70 -0.33 -7.15
C LEU A 107 -10.17 -0.70 -7.35
N PRO A 108 -10.73 -0.50 -8.56
CA PRO A 108 -12.04 -1.04 -8.91
C PRO A 108 -12.15 -2.56 -8.73
N ASP A 109 -11.01 -3.25 -8.77
CA ASP A 109 -10.86 -4.70 -8.63
C ASP A 109 -10.71 -5.16 -7.17
N THR A 110 -10.56 -4.23 -6.22
CA THR A 110 -10.40 -4.54 -4.80
C THR A 110 -11.74 -4.98 -4.21
N ASP A 111 -11.72 -5.97 -3.32
CA ASP A 111 -12.89 -6.30 -2.50
C ASP A 111 -13.14 -5.17 -1.51
N TYR A 112 -14.20 -4.40 -1.76
CA TYR A 112 -14.54 -3.24 -0.95
C TYR A 112 -14.89 -3.59 0.51
N LEU A 113 -15.46 -4.78 0.77
CA LEU A 113 -15.74 -5.20 2.15
C LEU A 113 -14.44 -5.58 2.88
N GLY A 114 -13.51 -6.20 2.17
CA GLY A 114 -12.16 -6.45 2.69
C GLY A 114 -11.39 -5.15 2.95
N TRP A 115 -11.53 -4.16 2.07
CA TRP A 115 -10.99 -2.82 2.24
C TRP A 115 -11.59 -2.07 3.44
N GLU A 116 -12.91 -2.13 3.60
CA GLU A 116 -13.60 -1.54 4.75
C GLU A 116 -13.14 -2.19 6.06
N ALA A 117 -13.03 -3.53 6.11
CA ALA A 117 -12.51 -4.21 7.29
C ALA A 117 -11.05 -3.83 7.64
N LEU A 118 -10.23 -3.52 6.64
CA LEU A 118 -8.87 -2.98 6.84
C LEU A 118 -8.88 -1.59 7.47
N THR A 119 -9.78 -0.72 7.00
CA THR A 119 -9.89 0.67 7.46
C THR A 119 -10.68 0.79 8.77
N CYS A 120 -11.59 -0.12 9.11
CA CYS A 120 -12.25 -0.16 10.41
C CYS A 120 -11.32 -0.61 11.56
N LEU A 121 -10.25 -1.35 11.26
CA LEU A 121 -9.17 -1.60 12.26
C LEU A 121 -8.65 -0.28 12.84
N VAL A 122 -8.58 0.74 11.97
CA VAL A 122 -8.05 2.06 12.23
C VAL A 122 -9.05 2.90 13.03
N GLU A 123 -10.35 2.67 12.87
CA GLU A 123 -11.37 3.47 13.55
C GLU A 123 -11.38 3.34 15.08
N ASN A 124 -10.93 2.20 15.61
CA ASN A 124 -10.86 1.92 17.04
C ASN A 124 -9.55 2.37 17.71
N THR A 125 -8.71 3.12 16.98
CA THR A 125 -7.39 3.54 17.46
C THR A 125 -7.30 5.07 17.54
N ALA A 126 -6.69 5.55 18.62
CA ALA A 126 -6.61 6.98 18.92
C ALA A 126 -5.85 7.74 17.82
N ALA A 127 -6.44 8.85 17.36
CA ALA A 127 -5.79 9.74 16.42
C ALA A 127 -4.49 10.29 17.02
N CYS A 128 -3.45 10.43 16.19
CA CYS A 128 -2.15 10.95 16.60
C CYS A 128 -1.72 12.14 15.73
N GLU A 129 -0.83 12.98 16.26
CA GLU A 129 -0.28 14.13 15.56
C GLU A 129 0.74 13.69 14.48
N ALA A 130 0.72 14.37 13.34
CA ALA A 130 1.55 14.03 12.18
C ALA A 130 3.02 14.45 12.42
N PRO A 131 4.00 13.53 12.32
CA PRO A 131 5.42 13.91 12.24
C PRO A 131 5.72 14.73 10.97
N PRO A 132 6.80 15.54 10.96
CA PRO A 132 7.27 16.24 9.77
C PRO A 132 7.80 15.26 8.71
N MET A 133 7.72 15.70 7.45
CA MET A 133 7.48 14.81 6.32
C MET A 133 8.42 15.09 5.16
N CYS A 134 9.28 14.13 4.84
CA CYS A 134 10.07 14.12 3.61
C CYS A 134 10.22 12.66 3.17
N ASP A 135 9.26 12.19 2.37
CA ASP A 135 9.26 10.81 1.91
C ASP A 135 10.23 10.64 0.73
N PRO A 136 11.04 9.57 0.70
CA PRO A 136 11.75 9.19 -0.51
C PRO A 136 10.74 8.85 -1.61
N PRO A 137 11.12 8.99 -2.89
CA PRO A 137 10.27 8.51 -3.97
C PRO A 137 10.11 6.98 -3.88
N PRO A 138 8.93 6.44 -4.25
CA PRO A 138 8.76 5.00 -4.32
C PRO A 138 9.74 4.39 -5.33
N SER A 139 10.18 3.17 -5.08
CA SER A 139 11.03 2.37 -5.97
C SER A 139 10.26 1.26 -6.68
N PHE A 140 9.05 0.98 -6.23
CA PHE A 140 8.19 -0.06 -6.79
C PHE A 140 6.77 0.46 -6.99
N LEU A 141 6.14 -0.01 -8.05
CA LEU A 141 4.73 0.17 -8.37
C LEU A 141 4.20 -1.14 -8.94
N GLY A 142 3.12 -1.70 -8.41
CA GLY A 142 2.51 -2.91 -8.97
C GLY A 142 1.14 -3.17 -8.39
N VAL A 143 0.41 -4.14 -8.95
CA VAL A 143 -0.81 -4.65 -8.32
C VAL A 143 -0.48 -5.91 -7.57
N LEU A 144 -0.72 -5.90 -6.27
CA LEU A 144 -0.39 -7.00 -5.38
C LEU A 144 -1.65 -7.60 -4.78
N ASP A 145 -1.70 -8.93 -4.76
CA ASP A 145 -2.65 -9.70 -3.96
C ASP A 145 -1.90 -10.32 -2.78
N PHE A 146 -2.25 -9.88 -1.58
CA PHE A 146 -1.50 -10.17 -0.36
C PHE A 146 -1.89 -11.54 0.20
N ARG A 147 -0.92 -12.21 0.83
CA ARG A 147 -1.10 -13.53 1.44
C ARG A 147 -0.54 -13.55 2.84
N TRP A 148 -1.32 -14.13 3.75
CA TRP A 148 -0.89 -14.41 5.12
C TRP A 148 -0.94 -15.91 5.35
N HIS A 149 0.16 -16.50 5.80
CA HIS A 149 0.19 -17.90 6.16
C HIS A 149 1.21 -18.17 7.27
N ARG A 150 1.08 -19.31 7.92
CA ARG A 150 2.01 -19.76 8.96
C ARG A 150 2.88 -20.88 8.40
N GLN A 151 4.19 -20.69 8.40
CA GLN A 151 5.17 -21.66 7.90
C GLN A 151 6.22 -21.95 8.98
N ALA A 152 6.38 -23.24 9.34
CA ALA A 152 7.34 -23.68 10.37
C ALA A 152 7.26 -22.89 11.70
N GLY A 153 6.04 -22.50 12.11
CA GLY A 153 5.82 -21.72 13.33
C GLY A 153 5.98 -20.21 13.17
N LEU A 154 6.53 -19.74 12.05
CA LEU A 154 6.68 -18.33 11.70
C LEU A 154 5.44 -17.85 10.94
N ASN A 155 5.06 -16.60 11.16
CA ASN A 155 4.07 -15.95 10.31
C ASN A 155 4.79 -15.36 9.09
N LEU A 156 4.26 -15.60 7.89
CA LEU A 156 4.81 -15.11 6.64
C LEU A 156 3.76 -14.26 5.92
N VAL A 157 4.16 -13.04 5.57
CA VAL A 157 3.46 -12.19 4.62
C VAL A 157 4.12 -12.34 3.27
N ASP A 158 3.31 -12.57 2.26
CA ASP A 158 3.74 -12.60 0.88
C ASP A 158 2.75 -11.79 0.03
N ALA A 159 3.08 -11.57 -1.23
CA ALA A 159 2.14 -11.06 -2.21
C ALA A 159 2.47 -11.56 -3.61
N VAL A 160 1.45 -11.83 -4.40
CA VAL A 160 1.62 -12.17 -5.81
C VAL A 160 1.31 -10.99 -6.70
N ASP A 161 2.06 -10.85 -7.79
CA ASP A 161 1.76 -9.86 -8.82
C ASP A 161 0.45 -10.25 -9.54
N VAL A 162 -0.51 -9.32 -9.59
CA VAL A 162 -1.76 -9.48 -10.32
C VAL A 162 -1.61 -8.84 -11.69
N THR A 163 -1.57 -9.66 -12.73
CA THR A 163 -1.43 -9.19 -14.12
C THR A 163 -2.77 -9.04 -14.84
N GLY A 164 -3.82 -9.71 -14.35
CA GLY A 164 -5.17 -9.68 -14.91
C GLY A 164 -6.12 -8.84 -14.06
N VAL A 165 -5.99 -7.52 -14.12
CA VAL A 165 -6.99 -6.59 -13.57
C VAL A 165 -7.98 -6.16 -14.66
N SER A 166 -9.16 -5.70 -14.26
CA SER A 166 -10.17 -5.14 -15.15
C SER A 166 -9.59 -4.03 -16.04
N PRO A 167 -10.26 -3.68 -17.15
CA PRO A 167 -9.85 -2.53 -17.96
C PRO A 167 -9.74 -1.22 -17.16
N TRP A 168 -10.53 -1.09 -16.09
CA TRP A 168 -10.56 0.10 -15.25
C TRP A 168 -9.39 0.09 -14.25
N GLY A 169 -9.10 -1.04 -13.63
CA GLY A 169 -7.89 -1.24 -12.82
C GLY A 169 -6.63 -1.01 -13.66
N SER A 170 -6.57 -1.57 -14.87
CA SER A 170 -5.45 -1.38 -15.80
C SER A 170 -5.19 0.09 -16.12
N GLU A 171 -6.23 0.89 -16.28
CA GLU A 171 -6.09 2.33 -16.52
C GLU A 171 -5.54 3.07 -15.31
N ALA A 172 -6.03 2.75 -14.11
CA ALA A 172 -5.53 3.32 -12.85
C ALA A 172 -4.04 2.96 -12.61
N VAL A 173 -3.64 1.73 -12.90
CA VAL A 173 -2.24 1.30 -12.75
C VAL A 173 -1.33 2.03 -13.73
N ARG A 174 -1.72 2.12 -15.02
CA ARG A 174 -0.98 2.90 -16.02
C ARG A 174 -0.90 4.38 -15.65
N ALA A 175 -1.92 4.89 -14.96
CA ALA A 175 -1.94 6.26 -14.48
C ALA A 175 -0.89 6.52 -13.41
N ALA A 176 -0.83 5.63 -12.43
CA ALA A 176 0.18 5.69 -11.39
C ALA A 176 1.58 5.59 -12.00
N ALA A 177 1.79 4.67 -12.95
CA ALA A 177 3.08 4.47 -13.62
C ALA A 177 3.58 5.73 -14.34
N ARG A 178 2.71 6.42 -15.09
CA ARG A 178 3.09 7.67 -15.77
C ARG A 178 3.52 8.78 -14.82
N ALA A 179 3.05 8.74 -13.58
CA ALA A 179 3.26 9.81 -12.63
C ALA A 179 4.48 9.64 -11.75
N THR A 180 4.67 8.41 -11.31
CA THR A 180 5.83 8.02 -10.54
C THR A 180 7.03 7.88 -11.47
N GLY A 181 6.80 7.71 -12.78
CA GLY A 181 7.83 7.36 -13.74
C GLY A 181 8.33 5.92 -13.56
N LEU A 182 7.68 5.13 -12.71
CA LEU A 182 8.07 3.76 -12.43
C LEU A 182 7.46 2.82 -13.47
N PRO A 183 8.20 1.78 -13.89
CA PRO A 183 7.60 0.68 -14.60
C PRO A 183 6.59 -0.03 -13.70
N ILE A 184 5.53 -0.57 -14.29
CA ILE A 184 4.60 -1.45 -13.58
C ILE A 184 5.34 -2.76 -13.32
N GLY A 185 5.48 -3.12 -12.06
CA GLY A 185 6.07 -4.36 -11.60
C GLY A 185 5.34 -5.53 -12.24
N SER A 186 6.09 -6.26 -13.07
CA SER A 186 5.91 -7.68 -13.27
C SER A 186 7.32 -8.27 -13.23
N VAL A 187 7.64 -9.03 -12.18
CA VAL A 187 8.91 -9.76 -12.16
C VAL A 187 8.59 -11.24 -12.08
N GLY A 188 8.19 -11.77 -13.24
CA GLY A 188 8.42 -13.17 -13.55
C GLY A 188 9.92 -13.41 -13.54
N GLY A 189 10.40 -14.10 -12.51
CA GLY A 189 11.82 -14.41 -12.35
C GLY A 189 12.12 -14.99 -10.98
N GLY A 190 11.35 -16.00 -10.57
CA GLY A 190 11.76 -16.89 -9.48
C GLY A 190 13.07 -17.55 -9.87
N GLY A 191 14.18 -16.97 -9.40
CA GLY A 191 15.44 -17.69 -9.29
C GLY A 191 15.25 -18.75 -8.22
N SER A 192 15.02 -19.98 -8.65
CA SER A 192 15.17 -21.15 -7.79
C SER A 192 16.60 -21.19 -7.27
N PHE A 193 16.77 -21.09 -5.95
CA PHE A 193 17.92 -21.63 -5.23
C PHE A 193 17.41 -22.67 -4.25
#